data_AF-A0A8I1RET8-F1
#
_entry.id   AF-A0A8I1RET8-F1
#
_cell.length_a   1.000
_cell.length_b   1.000
_cell.length_c   1.000
_cell.angle_alpha   90.00
_cell.angle_beta   90.00
_cell.angle_gamma   90.00
#
_symmetry.space_group_name_H-M   'P 1'
#
loop_
_entity.id
_entity.type
_entity.pdbx_description
1 polymer ?
#
loop_
_entity_poly.entity_id
_entity_poly.type
_entity_poly.pdbx_seq_one_letter_code
_entity_poly.pdbx_strand_id
1 'polypeptide(L)'
;MNGQSDKTLALSEEMSRALAGADMSDPAQRTAATLFVVLKSQLDMLGFRPGTVPFDARFGSDRCRGALMGTAVAAVRGHREAPEREHYIDAIVAAFTVVFGEAIGRARALETIEASADRNETVNAASDWAGQDMIDTWSDTSPSAPTAYYRAATGERMFDQ
;
A
#
# COMPACT_ATOMS: atom_id res chain seq x y z
N MET A 1 25.46 15.84 11.20
CA MET A 1 24.63 14.67 10.89
C MET A 1 23.41 15.14 10.08
N ASN A 2 23.53 15.32 8.74
CA ASN A 2 22.44 15.85 7.88
C ASN A 2 22.09 14.96 6.67
N GLY A 3 22.80 13.86 6.42
CA GLY A 3 22.68 13.10 5.15
C GLY A 3 21.44 12.21 5.00
N GLN A 4 20.65 12.02 6.05
CA GLN A 4 19.47 11.15 6.04
C GLN A 4 18.19 11.94 5.73
N SER A 5 18.15 13.24 6.04
CA SER A 5 17.00 14.11 5.75
C SER A 5 16.91 14.45 4.25
N ASP A 6 18.06 14.70 3.60
CA ASP A 6 18.15 15.08 2.18
C ASP A 6 17.78 13.93 1.24
N LYS A 7 18.22 12.69 1.52
CA LYS A 7 17.87 11.51 0.71
C LYS A 7 16.37 11.19 0.78
N THR A 8 15.75 11.48 1.92
CA THR A 8 14.32 11.26 2.15
C THR A 8 13.45 12.32 1.48
N LEU A 9 13.90 13.59 1.41
CA LEU A 9 13.23 14.61 0.61
C LEU A 9 13.26 14.25 -0.89
N ALA A 10 14.42 13.78 -1.36
CA ALA A 10 14.60 13.36 -2.75
C ALA A 10 13.66 12.23 -3.16
N LEU A 11 13.46 11.19 -2.32
CA LEU A 11 12.56 10.07 -2.64
C LEU A 11 11.09 10.50 -2.75
N SER A 12 10.63 11.37 -1.85
CA SER A 12 9.26 11.90 -1.86
C SER A 12 9.00 12.79 -3.08
N GLU A 13 9.99 13.59 -3.49
CA GLU A 13 9.90 14.42 -4.69
C GLU A 13 10.05 13.60 -5.98
N GLU A 14 10.87 12.56 -5.99
CA GLU A 14 11.02 11.64 -7.12
C GLU A 14 9.73 10.84 -7.34
N MET A 15 9.11 10.31 -6.29
CA MET A 15 7.81 9.64 -6.40
C MET A 15 6.72 10.61 -6.86
N SER A 16 6.68 11.82 -6.33
CA SER A 16 5.71 12.84 -6.75
C SER A 16 5.92 13.27 -8.21
N ARG A 17 7.16 13.39 -8.67
CA ARG A 17 7.49 13.66 -10.09
C ARG A 17 7.19 12.48 -10.99
N ALA A 18 7.45 11.25 -10.55
CA ALA A 18 7.13 10.03 -11.29
C ALA A 18 5.62 9.90 -11.53
N LEU A 19 4.80 10.34 -10.58
CA LEU A 19 3.34 10.38 -10.71
C LEU A 19 2.84 11.47 -11.64
N ALA A 20 3.49 12.63 -11.64
CA ALA A 20 3.17 13.71 -12.59
C ALA A 20 3.48 13.34 -14.05
N GLY A 21 4.36 12.36 -14.27
CA GLY A 21 4.70 11.81 -15.59
C GLY A 21 4.11 10.42 -15.85
N ALA A 22 3.25 9.89 -14.98
CA ALA A 22 2.68 8.56 -15.14
C ALA A 22 1.76 8.51 -16.36
N ASP A 23 2.01 7.54 -17.24
CA ASP A 23 1.09 7.22 -18.32
C ASP A 23 -0.15 6.54 -17.73
N MET A 24 -1.23 7.31 -17.58
CA MET A 24 -2.47 6.79 -17.03
C MET A 24 -3.19 5.80 -17.96
N SER A 25 -2.73 5.63 -19.21
CA SER A 25 -3.19 4.54 -20.07
C SER A 25 -2.52 3.20 -19.73
N ASP A 26 -1.30 3.22 -19.18
CA ASP A 26 -0.58 2.05 -18.69
C ASP A 26 -1.20 1.57 -17.36
N PRO A 27 -1.73 0.33 -17.30
CA PRO A 27 -2.39 -0.21 -16.11
C PRO A 27 -1.46 -0.31 -14.89
N ALA A 28 -0.18 -0.62 -15.09
CA ALA A 28 0.79 -0.75 -14.00
C ALA A 28 1.11 0.63 -13.40
N GLN A 29 1.33 1.63 -14.25
CA GLN A 29 1.58 3.01 -13.79
C GLN A 29 0.35 3.62 -13.13
N ARG A 30 -0.85 3.40 -13.68
CA ARG A 30 -2.12 3.81 -13.08
C ARG A 30 -2.37 3.16 -11.72
N THR A 31 -2.04 1.88 -11.58
CA THR A 31 -2.13 1.15 -10.29
C THR A 31 -1.15 1.71 -9.27
N ALA A 32 0.11 1.89 -9.65
CA ALA A 32 1.12 2.49 -8.77
C ALA A 32 0.72 3.91 -8.33
N ALA A 33 0.13 4.70 -9.22
CA ALA A 33 -0.38 6.03 -8.89
C ALA A 33 -1.53 6.01 -7.91
N THR A 34 -2.48 5.10 -8.11
CA THR A 34 -3.60 4.87 -7.18
C THR A 34 -3.07 4.54 -5.78
N LEU A 35 -2.14 3.58 -5.70
CA LEU A 35 -1.56 3.14 -4.44
C LEU A 35 -0.82 4.26 -3.72
N PHE A 36 -0.05 5.07 -4.45
CA PHE A 36 0.63 6.20 -3.84
C PHE A 36 -0.35 7.20 -3.23
N VAL A 37 -1.39 7.60 -3.96
CA VAL A 37 -2.36 8.60 -3.47
C VAL A 37 -3.06 8.08 -2.21
N VAL A 38 -3.54 6.83 -2.24
CA VAL A 38 -4.23 6.19 -1.13
C VAL A 38 -3.32 6.09 0.09
N LEU A 39 -2.14 5.50 -0.08
CA LEU A 39 -1.25 5.25 1.04
C LEU A 39 -0.65 6.54 1.58
N LYS A 40 -0.29 7.51 0.72
CA LYS A 40 0.22 8.80 1.19
C LYS A 40 -0.75 9.48 2.15
N SER A 41 -2.05 9.48 1.85
CA SER A 41 -3.05 10.08 2.75
C SER A 41 -3.07 9.41 4.13
N GLN A 42 -2.92 8.08 4.16
CA GLN A 42 -2.86 7.31 5.40
C GLN A 42 -1.55 7.54 6.17
N LEU A 43 -0.43 7.68 5.46
CA LEU A 43 0.85 8.03 6.05
C LEU A 43 0.85 9.43 6.64
N ASP A 44 0.26 10.41 5.95
CA ASP A 44 0.11 11.78 6.44
C ASP A 44 -0.68 11.79 7.77
N MET A 45 -1.76 11.00 7.88
CA MET A 45 -2.52 10.84 9.13
C MET A 45 -1.70 10.18 10.25
N LEU A 46 -0.78 9.29 9.91
CA LEU A 46 0.16 8.69 10.87
C LEU A 46 1.38 9.58 11.18
N GLY A 47 1.53 10.72 10.49
CA GLY A 47 2.68 11.62 10.63
C GLY A 47 3.96 11.15 9.94
N PHE A 48 3.85 10.25 8.95
CA PHE A 48 4.99 9.72 8.19
C PHE A 48 5.02 10.24 6.75
N ARG A 49 6.24 10.30 6.21
CA ARG A 49 6.45 10.49 4.76
C ARG A 49 6.51 9.13 4.06
N PRO A 50 6.16 9.05 2.76
CA PRO A 50 6.41 7.85 1.97
C PRO A 50 7.85 7.37 2.08
N GLY A 51 8.04 6.07 2.23
CA GLY A 51 9.33 5.41 2.35
C GLY A 51 10.04 5.60 3.69
N THR A 52 9.36 6.13 4.71
CA THR A 52 9.98 6.44 6.01
C THR A 52 9.38 5.72 7.20
N VAL A 53 8.33 4.92 7.00
CA VAL A 53 7.70 4.19 8.09
C VAL A 53 8.70 3.15 8.62
N PRO A 54 8.97 3.11 9.94
CA PRO A 54 9.85 2.09 10.50
C PRO A 54 9.15 0.73 10.45
N PHE A 55 9.87 -0.31 10.03
CA PHE A 55 9.36 -1.68 10.08
C PHE A 55 9.59 -2.26 11.49
N ASP A 56 8.69 -1.95 12.41
CA ASP A 56 8.68 -2.47 13.78
C ASP A 56 7.44 -3.34 14.06
N ALA A 57 7.26 -3.81 15.30
CA ALA A 57 6.14 -4.67 15.68
C ALA A 57 4.76 -4.03 15.43
N ARG A 58 4.66 -2.71 15.34
CA ARG A 58 3.41 -2.00 15.06
C ARG A 58 3.16 -1.97 13.56
N PHE A 59 4.07 -1.36 12.80
CA PHE A 59 3.85 -1.10 11.37
C PHE A 59 4.15 -2.29 10.47
N GLY A 60 4.96 -3.24 10.94
CA GLY A 60 5.31 -4.49 10.25
C GLY A 60 4.51 -5.72 10.69
N SER A 61 3.49 -5.54 11.55
CA SER A 61 2.64 -6.65 12.00
C SER A 61 1.95 -7.38 10.84
N ASP A 62 1.60 -8.65 11.02
CA ASP A 62 0.84 -9.44 10.01
C ASP A 62 -0.43 -8.73 9.55
N ARG A 63 -1.09 -8.00 10.46
CA ARG A 63 -2.25 -7.19 10.15
C ARG A 63 -1.91 -6.05 9.18
N CYS A 64 -0.88 -5.26 9.48
CA CYS A 64 -0.43 -4.18 8.62
C CYS A 64 0.05 -4.69 7.26
N ARG A 65 0.78 -5.82 7.24
CA ARG A 65 1.24 -6.48 6.01
C ARG A 65 0.06 -6.96 5.16
N GLY A 66 -0.91 -7.63 5.76
CA GLY A 66 -2.14 -8.05 5.10
C GLY A 66 -2.92 -6.84 4.56
N ALA A 67 -3.06 -5.76 5.33
CA ALA A 67 -3.76 -4.57 4.89
C ALA A 67 -3.12 -3.93 3.64
N LEU A 68 -1.78 -3.86 3.58
CA LEU A 68 -1.07 -3.39 2.39
C LEU A 68 -1.28 -4.30 1.18
N MET A 69 -1.24 -5.62 1.39
CA MET A 69 -1.52 -6.60 0.34
C MET A 69 -2.94 -6.45 -0.21
N GLY A 70 -3.95 -6.35 0.67
CA GLY A 70 -5.35 -6.16 0.29
C GLY A 70 -5.59 -4.87 -0.50
N THR A 71 -4.97 -3.77 -0.05
CA THR A 71 -5.01 -2.48 -0.75
C THR A 71 -4.42 -2.60 -2.17
N ALA A 72 -3.27 -3.28 -2.31
CA ALA A 72 -2.64 -3.53 -3.61
C ALA A 72 -3.51 -4.37 -4.53
N VAL A 73 -4.06 -5.47 -4.03
CA VAL A 73 -4.93 -6.38 -4.80
C VAL A 73 -6.19 -5.66 -5.26
N ALA A 74 -6.81 -4.85 -4.41
CA ALA A 74 -7.99 -4.07 -4.76
C ALA A 74 -7.67 -2.98 -5.78
N ALA A 75 -6.51 -2.33 -5.69
CA ALA A 75 -6.06 -1.36 -6.69
C ALA A 75 -5.96 -1.97 -8.10
N VAL A 76 -5.37 -3.17 -8.22
CA VAL A 76 -5.30 -3.89 -9.50
C VAL A 76 -6.70 -4.23 -10.03
N ARG A 77 -7.58 -4.75 -9.16
CA ARG A 77 -8.94 -5.16 -9.55
C ARG A 77 -9.84 -3.97 -9.93
N GLY A 78 -9.67 -2.83 -9.27
CA GLY A 78 -10.45 -1.61 -9.50
C GLY A 78 -10.31 -1.05 -10.91
N HIS A 79 -9.20 -1.33 -11.59
CA HIS A 79 -8.94 -0.88 -12.97
C HIS A 79 -9.58 -1.74 -14.07
N ARG A 80 -10.38 -2.77 -13.72
CA ARG A 80 -11.29 -3.54 -14.59
C ARG A 80 -10.68 -4.20 -15.85
N GLU A 81 -9.38 -4.39 -15.90
CA GLU A 81 -8.71 -5.22 -16.91
C GLU A 81 -8.49 -6.63 -16.35
N ALA A 82 -8.44 -7.68 -17.19
CA ALA A 82 -8.10 -9.03 -16.74
C ALA A 82 -6.63 -9.06 -16.30
N PRO A 83 -6.32 -9.01 -14.99
CA PRO A 83 -4.97 -8.75 -14.55
C PRO A 83 -4.15 -10.04 -14.53
N GLU A 84 -2.94 -9.97 -15.06
CA GLU A 84 -1.96 -11.05 -14.95
C GLU A 84 -1.43 -11.16 -13.50
N ARG A 85 -0.87 -12.32 -13.14
CA ARG A 85 -0.36 -12.57 -11.79
C ARG A 85 0.75 -11.57 -11.41
N GLU A 86 1.57 -11.23 -12.39
CA GLU A 86 2.69 -10.30 -12.32
C GLU A 86 2.24 -8.92 -11.87
N HIS A 87 1.09 -8.43 -12.36
CA HIS A 87 0.52 -7.13 -11.96
C HIS A 87 0.19 -7.07 -10.46
N TYR A 88 -0.26 -8.18 -9.87
CA TYR A 88 -0.51 -8.24 -8.43
C TYR A 88 0.79 -8.18 -7.62
N ILE A 89 1.83 -8.89 -8.06
CA ILE A 89 3.12 -8.88 -7.37
C ILE A 89 3.72 -7.48 -7.41
N ASP A 90 3.72 -6.83 -8.57
CA ASP A 90 4.23 -5.47 -8.73
C ASP A 90 3.45 -4.45 -7.90
N ALA A 91 2.12 -4.58 -7.85
CA ALA A 91 1.28 -3.73 -7.01
C ALA A 91 1.57 -3.91 -5.51
N ILE A 92 1.77 -5.16 -5.05
CA ILE A 92 2.11 -5.44 -3.66
C ILE A 92 3.49 -4.87 -3.33
N VAL A 93 4.48 -5.06 -4.20
CA VAL A 93 5.81 -4.45 -4.02
C VAL A 93 5.71 -2.94 -3.98
N ALA A 94 4.96 -2.32 -4.89
CA ALA A 94 4.76 -0.87 -4.91
C ALA A 94 4.14 -0.35 -3.61
N ALA A 95 3.07 -1.00 -3.10
CA ALA A 95 2.43 -0.62 -1.85
C ALA A 95 3.41 -0.63 -0.67
N PHE A 96 4.21 -1.70 -0.55
CA PHE A 96 5.21 -1.80 0.51
C PHE A 96 6.37 -0.80 0.33
N THR A 97 6.81 -0.55 -0.90
CA THR A 97 7.84 0.47 -1.18
C THR A 97 7.35 1.87 -0.82
N VAL A 98 6.08 2.19 -1.10
CA VAL A 98 5.47 3.48 -0.70
C VAL A 98 5.53 3.67 0.81
N VAL A 99 5.34 2.60 1.59
CA VAL A 99 5.34 2.68 3.07
C VAL A 99 6.75 2.64 3.66
N PHE A 100 7.55 1.63 3.30
CA PHE A 100 8.81 1.32 3.98
C PHE A 100 10.07 1.68 3.18
N GLY A 101 9.92 2.11 1.92
CA GLY A 101 11.03 2.40 1.01
C GLY A 101 11.50 1.16 0.26
N GLU A 102 12.27 1.34 -0.81
CA GLU A 102 12.53 0.27 -1.80
C GLU A 102 13.10 -1.02 -1.22
N ALA A 103 14.21 -0.92 -0.46
CA ALA A 103 14.92 -2.10 0.04
C ALA A 103 14.10 -2.91 1.05
N ILE A 104 13.48 -2.23 2.02
CA ILE A 104 12.67 -2.89 3.06
C ILE A 104 11.32 -3.32 2.45
N GLY A 105 10.68 -2.43 1.69
CA GLY A 105 9.38 -2.65 1.09
C GLY A 105 9.36 -3.90 0.20
N ARG A 106 10.32 -4.01 -0.73
CA ARG A 106 10.43 -5.19 -1.59
C ARG A 106 10.60 -6.49 -0.81
N ALA A 107 11.51 -6.52 0.17
CA ALA A 107 11.73 -7.72 0.98
C ALA A 107 10.46 -8.14 1.73
N ARG A 108 9.78 -7.18 2.37
CA ARG A 108 8.58 -7.45 3.18
C ARG A 108 7.35 -7.77 2.33
N ALA A 109 7.26 -7.24 1.12
CA ALA A 109 6.23 -7.62 0.16
C ALA A 109 6.34 -9.12 -0.19
N LEU A 110 7.54 -9.59 -0.54
CA LEU A 110 7.78 -10.99 -0.89
C LEU A 110 7.47 -11.94 0.28
N GLU A 111 7.94 -11.62 1.49
CA GLU A 111 7.60 -12.39 2.70
C GLU A 111 6.09 -12.44 2.97
N THR A 112 5.35 -11.37 2.63
CA THR A 112 3.90 -11.31 2.81
C THR A 112 3.17 -12.17 1.77
N ILE A 113 3.64 -12.16 0.52
CA ILE A 113 3.12 -13.01 -0.55
C ILE A 113 3.30 -14.49 -0.18
N GLU A 114 4.49 -14.86 0.31
CA GLU A 114 4.78 -16.21 0.80
C GLU A 114 3.86 -16.59 1.97
N ALA A 115 3.73 -15.73 2.98
CA ALA A 115 2.84 -15.97 4.12
C ALA A 115 1.37 -16.16 3.70
N SER A 116 0.90 -15.39 2.71
CA SER A 116 -0.45 -15.55 2.17
C SER A 116 -0.63 -16.88 1.44
N ALA A 117 0.36 -17.29 0.63
CA ALA A 117 0.38 -18.58 -0.06
C ALA A 117 0.39 -19.77 0.93
N ASP A 118 1.09 -19.61 2.05
CA ASP A 118 1.11 -20.56 3.17
C ASP A 118 -0.14 -20.49 4.07
N ARG A 119 -1.18 -19.75 3.64
CA ARG A 119 -2.46 -19.61 4.33
C ARG A 119 -2.38 -19.00 5.72
N ASN A 120 -1.48 -18.03 5.94
CA ASN A 120 -1.49 -17.24 7.17
C ASN A 120 -2.84 -16.52 7.32
N GLU A 121 -3.63 -16.95 8.31
CA GLU A 121 -4.98 -16.46 8.54
C GLU A 121 -5.03 -14.96 8.84
N THR A 122 -4.04 -14.44 9.58
CA THR A 122 -4.03 -13.01 9.96
C THR A 122 -3.74 -12.13 8.75
N VAL A 123 -2.77 -12.51 7.93
CA VAL A 123 -2.44 -11.79 6.68
C VAL A 123 -3.62 -11.84 5.73
N ASN A 124 -4.21 -13.01 5.52
CA ASN A 124 -5.32 -13.18 4.58
C ASN A 124 -6.59 -12.44 5.04
N ALA A 125 -6.97 -12.55 6.31
CA ALA A 125 -8.13 -11.83 6.84
C ALA A 125 -7.96 -10.30 6.77
N ALA A 126 -6.76 -9.79 7.08
CA ALA A 126 -6.48 -8.36 6.95
C ALA A 126 -6.42 -7.91 5.48
N SER A 127 -5.96 -8.76 4.58
CA SER A 127 -5.99 -8.51 3.13
C SER A 127 -7.41 -8.44 2.59
N ASP A 128 -8.28 -9.38 2.95
CA ASP A 128 -9.68 -9.38 2.52
C ASP A 128 -10.41 -8.15 3.05
N TRP A 129 -10.22 -7.82 4.33
CA TRP A 129 -10.78 -6.62 4.93
C TRP A 129 -10.32 -5.33 4.25
N ALA A 130 -9.01 -5.16 4.04
CA ALA A 130 -8.49 -3.96 3.39
C ALA A 130 -8.89 -3.86 1.93
N GLY A 131 -9.00 -5.00 1.23
CA GLY A 131 -9.52 -5.07 -0.12
C GLY A 131 -10.98 -4.62 -0.19
N GLN A 132 -11.80 -5.03 0.78
CA GLN A 132 -13.19 -4.61 0.88
C GLN A 132 -13.32 -3.11 1.25
N ASP A 133 -12.53 -2.62 2.21
CA ASP A 133 -12.46 -1.18 2.55
C ASP A 133 -12.15 -0.35 1.29
N MET A 134 -11.17 -0.79 0.49
CA MET A 134 -10.81 -0.15 -0.77
C MET A 134 -11.97 -0.17 -1.79
N ILE A 135 -12.70 -1.28 -1.91
CA ILE A 135 -13.82 -1.42 -2.85
C ILE A 135 -15.02 -0.55 -2.42
N ASP A 136 -15.42 -0.61 -1.15
CA ASP A 136 -16.58 0.11 -0.62
C ASP A 136 -16.38 1.62 -0.67
N THR A 137 -15.12 2.05 -0.55
CA THR A 137 -14.75 3.47 -0.53
C THR A 137 -14.46 4.03 -1.91
N TRP A 138 -14.29 3.17 -2.93
CA TRP A 138 -14.08 3.56 -4.31
C TRP A 138 -15.42 3.82 -5.01
N SER A 139 -15.77 5.09 -5.18
CA SER A 139 -16.89 5.50 -6.05
C SER A 139 -16.40 6.21 -7.31
N ASP A 140 -17.24 6.22 -8.37
CA ASP A 140 -16.95 6.87 -9.66
C ASP A 140 -16.79 8.41 -9.57
N THR A 141 -17.06 9.04 -8.42
CA THR A 141 -17.12 10.52 -8.30
C THR A 141 -16.37 11.13 -7.11
N SER A 142 -16.00 10.34 -6.12
CA SER A 142 -15.01 10.73 -5.09
C SER A 142 -14.68 9.52 -4.21
N PRO A 143 -13.41 9.27 -3.91
CA PRO A 143 -13.07 8.34 -2.84
C PRO A 143 -13.44 8.98 -1.51
N SER A 144 -14.32 8.36 -0.73
CA SER A 144 -14.04 8.35 0.71
C SER A 144 -12.66 7.70 0.84
N ALA A 145 -11.70 8.30 1.55
CA ALA A 145 -10.33 7.81 1.52
C ALA A 145 -10.24 6.44 2.22
N PRO A 146 -9.83 5.35 1.54
CA PRO A 146 -9.57 4.06 2.21
C PRO A 146 -8.56 4.28 3.33
N THR A 147 -8.79 3.65 4.49
CA THR A 147 -7.98 3.88 5.71
C THR A 147 -7.46 2.61 6.36
N ALA A 148 -7.57 1.47 5.68
CA ALA A 148 -7.22 0.16 6.24
C ALA A 148 -5.82 0.08 6.85
N TYR A 149 -4.77 0.61 6.20
CA TYR A 149 -3.42 0.59 6.76
C TYR A 149 -3.29 1.51 7.99
N TYR A 150 -3.85 2.71 7.94
CA TYR A 150 -3.93 3.61 9.11
C TYR A 150 -4.59 2.90 10.31
N ARG A 151 -5.78 2.32 10.09
CA ARG A 151 -6.55 1.64 11.14
C ARG A 151 -5.83 0.40 11.68
N ALA A 152 -5.20 -0.39 10.80
CA ALA A 152 -4.37 -1.51 11.21
C ALA A 152 -3.21 -1.05 12.10
N ALA A 153 -2.57 0.07 11.75
CA ALA A 153 -1.45 0.63 12.49
C ALA A 153 -1.84 1.31 13.82
N THR A 154 -3.05 1.87 13.94
CA THR A 154 -3.54 2.47 15.21
C THR A 154 -4.22 1.44 16.12
N GLY A 155 -4.49 0.24 15.63
CA GLY A 155 -5.23 -0.78 16.36
C GLY A 155 -6.73 -0.50 16.42
N GLU A 156 -7.23 0.41 15.59
CA GLU A 156 -8.67 0.62 15.38
C GLU A 156 -9.29 -0.66 14.78
N ARG A 157 -10.54 -0.96 15.16
CA ARG A 157 -11.16 -2.25 14.87
C ARG A 157 -11.32 -2.48 13.37
N MET A 158 -10.86 -3.65 12.92
CA MET A 158 -11.12 -4.17 11.56
C MET A 158 -12.56 -4.67 11.38
N PHE A 159 -13.24 -4.98 12.48
CA PHE A 159 -14.58 -5.56 12.50
C PHE A 159 -15.47 -4.70 13.38
N ASP A 160 -16.03 -3.63 12.83
CA ASP A 160 -17.32 -3.15 13.32
C ASP A 160 -18.37 -3.71 12.36
N GLN A 161 -19.22 -4.58 12.90
CA GLN A 161 -20.44 -5.09 12.24
C GLN A 161 -21.45 -3.97 12.09
#